data_AF-A0A957JCU9-F1
#
_entry.id   AF-A0A957JCU9-F1
#
_cell.length_a   1.000
_cell.length_b   1.000
_cell.length_c   1.000
_cell.angle_alpha   90.00
_cell.angle_beta   90.00
_cell.angle_gamma   90.00
#
_symmetry.space_group_name_H-M   'P 1'
#
loop_
_entity.id
_entity.type
_entity.pdbx_description
1 polymer ?
#
loop_
_entity_poly.entity_id
_entity_poly.type
_entity_poly.pdbx_seq_one_letter_code
_entity_poly.pdbx_strand_id
1 'polypeptide(L)'
;KLPGSDPRLGPEMRSTGEVMGHAARFGHAFAKSQMAAGTALPEKGGVLITVNDFDKAAALKLARDLDKMGFTLYATAGTAAALERMGITAIRVAKASEGSGEQADTLDIIEDGRVQMIINTPLGESAQSDGNSLRQAAIKHKVLLLTTLSAAQAAVNGMIMRRKEAYSIRSLQTHHGMAN
;
A
#
# COMPACT_ATOMS: atom_id res chain seq x y z
N LYS A 1 10.30 -16.70 -1.29
CA LYS A 1 10.74 -17.84 -2.13
C LYS A 1 11.96 -17.50 -2.97
N LEU A 2 12.12 -16.27 -3.46
CA LEU A 2 13.30 -15.82 -4.20
C LEU A 2 14.03 -14.71 -3.41
N PRO A 3 14.99 -15.04 -2.53
CA PRO A 3 15.79 -14.04 -1.83
C PRO A 3 16.56 -13.17 -2.84
N GLY A 4 16.63 -11.86 -2.62
CA GLY A 4 17.37 -10.92 -3.47
C GLY A 4 16.66 -10.47 -4.75
N SER A 5 15.54 -11.10 -5.15
CA SER A 5 14.75 -10.60 -6.28
C SER A 5 14.00 -9.32 -5.91
N ASP A 6 13.93 -8.36 -6.82
CA ASP A 6 13.12 -7.16 -6.64
C ASP A 6 11.63 -7.47 -6.81
N PRO A 7 10.80 -7.29 -5.78
CA PRO A 7 9.37 -7.58 -5.84
C PRO A 7 8.61 -6.38 -6.44
N ARG A 8 8.94 -6.05 -7.68
CA ARG A 8 8.28 -5.02 -8.48
C ARG A 8 7.47 -5.68 -9.59
N LEU A 9 6.33 -5.08 -9.93
CA LEU A 9 5.58 -5.45 -11.12
C LEU A 9 6.28 -4.88 -12.36
N GLY A 10 6.32 -5.69 -13.42
CA GLY A 10 6.87 -5.34 -14.73
C GLY A 10 6.05 -6.01 -15.84
N PRO A 11 6.48 -5.89 -17.10
CA PRO A 11 5.78 -6.50 -18.23
C PRO A 11 5.80 -8.03 -18.20
N GLU A 12 6.76 -8.63 -17.50
CA GLU A 12 6.88 -10.08 -17.33
C GLU A 12 6.03 -10.59 -16.16
N MET A 13 5.22 -11.62 -16.40
CA MET A 13 4.43 -12.28 -15.36
C MET A 13 5.29 -13.19 -14.48
N ARG A 14 5.31 -12.94 -13.17
CA ARG A 14 6.05 -13.75 -12.16
C ARG A 14 5.16 -14.37 -11.08
N SER A 15 3.84 -14.22 -11.19
CA SER A 15 2.86 -14.78 -10.26
C SER A 15 2.77 -16.29 -10.37
N THR A 16 2.60 -16.98 -9.24
CA THR A 16 2.48 -18.45 -9.19
C THR A 16 1.04 -18.94 -8.94
N GLY A 17 0.10 -18.04 -8.73
CA GLY A 17 -1.30 -18.37 -8.42
C GLY A 17 -2.16 -17.12 -8.29
N GLU A 18 -3.46 -17.34 -8.13
CA GLU A 18 -4.48 -16.30 -8.07
C GLU A 18 -5.53 -16.62 -7.01
N VAL A 19 -6.23 -15.59 -6.54
CA VAL A 19 -7.34 -15.69 -5.59
C VAL A 19 -8.48 -14.79 -6.05
N MET A 20 -9.71 -15.19 -5.75
CA MET A 20 -10.91 -14.43 -6.10
C MET A 20 -11.56 -13.84 -4.84
N GLY A 21 -11.83 -12.54 -4.87
CA GLY A 21 -12.69 -11.88 -3.88
C GLY A 21 -14.05 -11.55 -4.49
N HIS A 22 -15.12 -12.15 -3.96
CA HIS A 22 -16.49 -11.90 -4.44
C HIS A 22 -17.27 -11.01 -3.46
N ALA A 23 -17.85 -9.91 -3.94
CA ALA A 23 -18.71 -9.03 -3.17
C ALA A 23 -19.58 -8.15 -4.09
N ALA A 24 -20.67 -7.60 -3.53
CA ALA A 24 -21.55 -6.67 -4.25
C ALA A 24 -20.89 -5.30 -4.57
N ARG A 25 -19.80 -4.96 -3.86
CA ARG A 25 -19.05 -3.70 -4.04
C ARG A 25 -17.58 -4.00 -4.28
N PHE A 26 -16.99 -3.28 -5.22
CA PHE A 26 -15.58 -3.45 -5.61
C PHE A 26 -14.62 -3.38 -4.41
N GLY A 27 -14.81 -2.41 -3.49
CA GLY A 27 -13.93 -2.26 -2.32
C GLY A 27 -13.89 -3.51 -1.43
N HIS A 28 -15.05 -4.12 -1.15
CA HIS A 28 -15.09 -5.38 -0.39
C HIS A 28 -14.51 -6.56 -1.19
N ALA A 29 -14.77 -6.63 -2.50
CA ALA A 29 -14.19 -7.67 -3.35
C ALA A 29 -12.66 -7.61 -3.32
N PHE A 30 -12.08 -6.42 -3.44
CA PHE A 30 -10.64 -6.21 -3.34
C PHE A 30 -10.12 -6.54 -1.94
N ALA A 31 -10.78 -6.08 -0.88
CA ALA A 31 -10.35 -6.38 0.49
C ALA A 31 -10.33 -7.89 0.79
N LYS A 32 -11.31 -8.64 0.27
CA LYS A 32 -11.36 -10.10 0.37
C LYS A 32 -10.26 -10.78 -0.43
N SER A 33 -9.97 -10.31 -1.64
CA SER A 33 -8.88 -10.90 -2.44
C SER A 33 -7.52 -10.69 -1.77
N GLN A 34 -7.28 -9.52 -1.19
CA GLN A 34 -6.07 -9.23 -0.43
C GLN A 34 -5.95 -10.11 0.83
N MET A 35 -7.04 -10.33 1.55
CA MET A 35 -7.08 -11.26 2.69
C MET A 35 -6.75 -12.70 2.26
N ALA A 36 -7.34 -13.18 1.16
CA ALA A 36 -7.08 -14.50 0.62
C ALA A 36 -5.63 -14.65 0.09
N ALA A 37 -5.03 -13.57 -0.42
CA ALA A 37 -3.64 -13.53 -0.85
C ALA A 37 -2.62 -13.50 0.31
N GLY A 38 -3.10 -13.39 1.57
CA GLY A 38 -2.26 -13.34 2.77
C GLY A 38 -1.77 -11.94 3.15
N THR A 39 -2.31 -10.88 2.53
CA THR A 39 -1.93 -9.49 2.76
C THR A 39 -3.17 -8.63 3.05
N ALA A 40 -3.85 -8.92 4.16
CA ALA A 40 -5.08 -8.20 4.53
C ALA A 40 -4.86 -6.68 4.63
N LEU A 41 -5.88 -5.91 4.25
CA LEU A 41 -5.85 -4.45 4.38
C LEU A 41 -5.77 -4.05 5.86
N PRO A 42 -4.86 -3.15 6.26
CA PRO A 42 -4.74 -2.72 7.64
C PRO A 42 -5.94 -1.88 8.07
N GLU A 43 -6.25 -1.90 9.36
CA GLU A 43 -7.37 -1.13 9.93
C GLU A 43 -6.90 0.14 10.65
N LYS A 44 -5.66 0.15 11.13
CA LYS A 44 -5.01 1.24 11.86
C LYS A 44 -3.49 1.14 11.70
N GLY A 45 -2.78 2.16 12.18
CA GLY A 45 -1.32 2.20 12.24
C GLY A 45 -0.72 3.18 11.24
N GLY A 46 0.49 2.90 10.76
CA GLY A 46 1.23 3.79 9.86
C GLY A 46 1.13 3.43 8.39
N VAL A 47 1.17 4.44 7.52
CA VAL A 47 1.28 4.29 6.07
C VAL A 47 2.47 5.08 5.54
N LEU A 48 3.41 4.42 4.87
CA LEU A 48 4.49 5.09 4.15
C LEU A 48 4.05 5.40 2.71
N ILE A 49 4.12 6.67 2.33
CA ILE A 49 3.83 7.14 0.97
C ILE A 49 5.12 7.69 0.36
N THR A 50 5.61 7.02 -0.68
CA THR A 50 6.83 7.40 -1.40
C THR A 50 6.65 7.19 -2.89
N VAL A 51 6.27 8.27 -3.57
CA VAL A 51 5.80 8.26 -4.96
C VAL A 51 6.64 9.16 -5.84
N ASN A 52 6.74 8.83 -7.13
CA ASN A 52 7.35 9.70 -8.12
C ASN A 52 6.54 11.00 -8.33
N ASP A 53 7.15 11.97 -9.00
CA ASP A 53 6.58 13.32 -9.16
C ASP A 53 5.25 13.34 -9.93
N PHE A 54 5.09 12.49 -10.95
CA PHE A 54 3.86 12.40 -11.75
C PHE A 54 2.67 11.87 -10.93
N ASP A 55 2.95 11.01 -9.96
CA ASP A 55 1.94 10.35 -9.13
C ASP A 55 1.53 11.17 -7.90
N LYS A 56 2.27 12.24 -7.55
CA LYS A 56 2.02 13.05 -6.35
C LYS A 56 0.58 13.55 -6.29
N ALA A 57 0.07 14.10 -7.39
CA ALA A 57 -1.27 14.68 -7.42
C ALA A 57 -2.37 13.66 -7.02
N ALA A 58 -2.28 12.44 -7.54
CA ALA A 58 -3.21 11.37 -7.20
C ALA A 58 -2.97 10.82 -5.78
N ALA A 59 -1.71 10.75 -5.33
CA ALA A 59 -1.36 10.33 -3.98
C ALA A 59 -1.93 11.27 -2.89
N LEU A 60 -2.09 12.57 -3.18
CA LEU A 60 -2.70 13.53 -2.23
C LEU A 60 -4.11 13.13 -1.81
N LYS A 61 -4.93 12.65 -2.75
CA LYS A 61 -6.30 12.21 -2.47
C LYS A 61 -6.29 10.99 -1.53
N LEU A 62 -5.44 10.02 -1.84
CA LEU A 62 -5.27 8.81 -1.03
C LEU A 62 -4.79 9.15 0.38
N ALA A 63 -3.79 10.03 0.50
CA ALA A 63 -3.26 10.47 1.78
C ALA A 63 -4.32 11.16 2.64
N ARG A 64 -5.14 12.03 2.04
CA ARG A 64 -6.26 12.69 2.73
C ARG A 64 -7.28 11.69 3.27
N ASP A 65 -7.63 10.68 2.49
CA ASP A 65 -8.59 9.66 2.92
C ASP A 65 -8.00 8.78 4.04
N LEU A 66 -6.70 8.46 3.97
CA LEU A 66 -5.98 7.74 5.01
C LEU A 66 -5.87 8.52 6.33
N ASP A 67 -5.54 9.82 6.24
CA ASP A 67 -5.50 10.74 7.38
C ASP A 67 -6.86 10.84 8.07
N LYS A 68 -7.94 11.02 7.30
CA LYS A 68 -9.32 10.99 7.82
C LYS A 68 -9.71 9.68 8.49
N MET A 69 -9.10 8.56 8.09
CA MET A 69 -9.30 7.25 8.73
C MET A 69 -8.45 7.05 10.00
N GLY A 70 -7.59 8.01 10.34
CA GLY A 70 -6.75 8.02 11.53
C GLY A 70 -5.43 7.26 11.37
N PHE A 71 -4.93 7.08 10.15
CA PHE A 71 -3.60 6.51 9.93
C PHE A 71 -2.50 7.56 10.16
N THR A 72 -1.39 7.15 10.77
CA THR A 72 -0.18 7.97 10.82
C THR A 72 0.50 7.93 9.45
N LEU A 73 0.63 9.08 8.80
CA LEU A 73 1.30 9.14 7.50
C LEU A 73 2.80 9.34 7.68
N TYR A 74 3.59 8.55 6.95
CA TYR A 74 5.02 8.72 6.78
C TYR A 74 5.30 9.02 5.31
N ALA A 75 6.27 9.88 4.99
CA ALA A 75 6.60 10.18 3.61
C ALA A 75 8.08 10.55 3.42
N THR A 76 8.63 10.19 2.27
CA THR A 76 9.97 10.66 1.87
C THR A 76 9.91 12.15 1.53
N ALA A 77 11.05 12.85 1.63
CA ALA A 77 11.14 14.31 1.56
C ALA A 77 10.28 14.97 0.46
N GLY A 78 10.39 14.49 -0.78
CA GLY A 78 9.66 15.04 -1.93
C GLY A 78 8.15 14.80 -1.87
N THR A 79 7.70 13.69 -1.28
CA THR A 79 6.29 13.38 -1.08
C THR A 79 5.73 14.14 0.13
N ALA A 80 6.49 14.22 1.24
CA ALA A 80 6.13 14.98 2.44
C ALA A 80 5.87 16.46 2.10
N ALA A 81 6.80 17.09 1.37
CA ALA A 81 6.64 18.49 0.95
C ALA A 81 5.39 18.72 0.06
N ALA A 82 4.97 17.71 -0.71
CA ALA A 82 3.75 17.81 -1.51
C ALA A 82 2.48 17.71 -0.66
N LEU A 83 2.49 16.85 0.36
CA LEU A 83 1.40 16.69 1.32
C LEU A 83 1.23 17.94 2.20
N GLU A 84 2.34 18.47 2.72
CA GLU A 84 2.35 19.68 3.56
C GLU A 84 1.75 20.89 2.84
N ARG A 85 2.07 21.09 1.55
CA ARG A 85 1.48 22.15 0.71
C ARG A 85 -0.05 22.08 0.62
N MET A 86 -0.63 20.91 0.89
CA MET A 86 -2.08 20.67 0.87
C MET A 86 -2.69 20.59 2.28
N GLY A 87 -1.91 20.92 3.32
CA GLY A 87 -2.31 20.86 4.72
C GLY A 87 -2.46 19.44 5.27
N ILE A 88 -1.80 18.45 4.66
CA ILE A 88 -1.83 17.05 5.13
C ILE A 88 -0.52 16.79 5.88
N THR A 89 -0.63 16.46 7.17
CA THR A 89 0.53 16.16 8.01
C THR A 89 1.08 14.77 7.70
N ALA A 90 2.39 14.68 7.48
CA ALA A 90 3.10 13.41 7.38
C ALA A 90 4.45 13.52 8.10
N ILE A 91 4.83 12.46 8.80
CA ILE A 91 6.15 12.33 9.41
C ILE A 91 7.15 12.10 8.27
N ARG A 92 8.01 13.09 8.04
CA ARG A 92 9.11 12.95 7.08
C ARG A 92 10.07 11.85 7.54
N VAL A 93 10.50 11.01 6.61
CA VAL A 93 11.52 9.97 6.82
C VAL A 93 12.57 10.03 5.71
N ALA A 94 13.80 9.68 6.05
CA ALA A 94 14.90 9.60 5.10
C ALA A 94 14.76 8.34 4.22
N LYS A 95 15.29 8.37 3.00
CA LYS A 95 15.53 7.12 2.26
C LYS A 95 16.68 6.34 2.91
N ALA A 96 16.70 5.03 2.72
CA ALA A 96 17.78 4.18 3.23
C ALA A 96 19.19 4.65 2.80
N SER A 97 19.36 5.14 1.56
CA SER A 97 20.65 5.67 1.09
C SER A 97 21.06 7.00 1.73
N GLU A 98 20.12 7.75 2.30
CA GLU A 98 20.38 9.06 2.90
C GLU A 98 20.97 8.92 4.33
N GLY A 99 20.93 7.71 4.90
CA GLY A 99 21.74 7.30 6.05
C GLY A 99 21.15 7.60 7.43
N SER A 100 21.80 6.98 8.42
CA SER A 100 21.48 6.94 9.85
C SER A 100 21.80 8.25 10.59
N GLY A 101 21.20 9.35 10.13
CA GLY A 101 21.14 10.60 10.90
C GLY A 101 20.21 10.47 12.12
N GLU A 102 19.87 11.59 12.77
CA GLU A 102 18.92 11.59 13.89
C GLU A 102 17.49 11.20 13.47
N GLN A 103 17.20 11.23 12.17
CA GLN A 103 15.88 10.93 11.61
C GLN A 103 15.82 9.48 11.15
N ALA A 104 14.80 8.74 11.61
CA ALA A 104 14.52 7.39 11.15
C ALA A 104 14.34 7.34 9.63
N ASP A 105 14.91 6.30 9.02
CA ASP A 105 14.78 6.05 7.59
C ASP A 105 13.57 5.14 7.27
N THR A 106 13.35 4.88 5.98
CA THR A 106 12.27 4.03 5.53
C THR A 106 12.36 2.57 5.98
N LEU A 107 13.56 2.03 6.21
CA LEU A 107 13.77 0.67 6.70
C LEU A 107 13.51 0.60 8.20
N ASP A 108 14.01 1.57 8.97
CA ASP A 108 13.81 1.67 10.43
C ASP A 108 12.34 1.60 10.79
N ILE A 109 11.49 2.40 10.14
CA ILE A 109 10.05 2.44 10.44
C ILE A 109 9.32 1.14 10.06
N ILE A 110 9.86 0.35 9.11
CA ILE A 110 9.33 -0.96 8.73
C ILE A 110 9.77 -2.00 9.77
N GLU A 111 11.06 -2.00 10.14
CA GLU A 111 11.63 -2.94 11.10
C GLU A 111 11.03 -2.76 12.50
N ASP A 112 10.79 -1.51 12.91
CA ASP A 112 10.13 -1.14 14.15
C ASP A 112 8.61 -1.43 14.14
N GLY A 113 8.05 -1.87 13.02
CA GLY A 113 6.62 -2.16 12.90
C GLY A 113 5.73 -0.91 12.97
N ARG A 114 6.27 0.28 12.70
CA ARG A 114 5.50 1.54 12.70
C ARG A 114 4.59 1.67 11.48
N VAL A 115 4.86 0.91 10.42
CA VAL A 115 4.13 0.96 9.14
C VAL A 115 3.48 -0.39 8.82
N GLN A 116 2.20 -0.35 8.42
CA GLN A 116 1.41 -1.52 8.04
C GLN A 116 1.06 -1.54 6.54
N MET A 117 1.23 -0.42 5.84
CA MET A 117 1.06 -0.32 4.39
C MET A 117 2.05 0.66 3.77
N ILE A 118 2.52 0.33 2.57
CA ILE A 118 3.44 1.14 1.77
C ILE A 118 2.83 1.37 0.40
N ILE A 119 2.77 2.64 -0.01
CA ILE A 119 2.48 3.05 -1.38
C ILE A 119 3.81 3.52 -1.98
N ASN A 120 4.37 2.70 -2.87
CA ASN A 120 5.65 2.99 -3.53
C ASN A 120 5.50 2.94 -5.04
N THR A 121 5.55 4.08 -5.74
CA THR A 121 5.47 4.10 -7.20
C THR A 121 6.84 4.38 -7.84
N PRO A 122 7.65 3.34 -8.13
CA PRO A 122 8.99 3.52 -8.66
C PRO A 122 8.95 4.07 -10.09
N LEU A 123 9.87 5.00 -10.40
CA LEU A 123 10.09 5.53 -11.74
C LEU A 123 11.59 5.68 -12.02
N GLY A 124 12.06 5.19 -13.18
CA GLY A 124 13.45 5.32 -13.62
C GLY A 124 14.46 4.39 -12.93
N GLU A 125 15.73 4.49 -13.35
CA GLU A 125 16.84 3.66 -12.86
C GLU A 125 17.33 4.04 -11.45
N SER A 126 17.33 5.32 -11.10
CA SER A 126 17.78 5.81 -9.78
C SER A 126 16.86 5.42 -8.63
N ALA A 127 15.60 5.04 -8.91
CA ALA A 127 14.67 4.51 -7.92
C ALA A 127 14.88 3.01 -7.62
N GLN A 128 15.87 2.36 -8.26
CA GLN A 128 16.01 0.91 -8.21
C GLN A 128 16.65 0.39 -6.91
N SER A 129 17.76 0.96 -6.43
CA SER A 129 18.46 0.41 -5.26
C SER A 129 17.65 0.60 -3.97
N ASP A 130 17.32 1.85 -3.62
CA ASP A 130 16.54 2.16 -2.41
C ASP A 130 15.14 1.57 -2.47
N GLY A 131 14.50 1.66 -3.64
CA GLY A 131 13.19 1.08 -3.84
C GLY A 131 13.20 -0.44 -3.69
N ASN A 132 14.25 -1.12 -4.17
CA ASN A 132 14.37 -2.57 -4.02
C ASN A 132 14.51 -2.94 -2.53
N SER A 133 15.43 -2.30 -1.80
CA SER A 133 15.62 -2.55 -0.36
C SER A 133 14.33 -2.32 0.44
N LEU A 134 13.63 -1.21 0.17
CA LEU A 134 12.33 -0.91 0.76
C LEU A 134 11.31 -2.03 0.51
N ARG A 135 11.16 -2.44 -0.74
CA ARG A 135 10.16 -3.44 -1.11
C ARG A 135 10.51 -4.84 -0.56
N GLN A 136 11.79 -5.18 -0.50
CA GLN A 136 12.26 -6.42 0.15
C GLN A 136 11.97 -6.40 1.65
N ALA A 137 12.24 -5.29 2.33
CA ALA A 137 11.89 -5.12 3.75
C ALA A 137 10.38 -5.25 3.98
N ALA A 138 9.57 -4.62 3.13
CA ALA A 138 8.10 -4.73 3.21
C ALA A 138 7.62 -6.18 3.18
N ILE A 139 8.14 -6.98 2.24
CA ILE A 139 7.80 -8.41 2.14
C ILE A 139 8.30 -9.18 3.36
N LYS A 140 9.54 -8.96 3.79
CA LYS A 140 10.15 -9.64 4.94
C LYS A 140 9.33 -9.40 6.21
N HIS A 141 8.85 -8.18 6.41
CA HIS A 141 8.08 -7.76 7.59
C HIS A 141 6.56 -7.88 7.40
N LYS A 142 6.09 -8.48 6.30
CA LYS A 142 4.67 -8.68 5.98
C LYS A 142 3.85 -7.38 5.97
N VAL A 143 4.48 -6.28 5.56
CA VAL A 143 3.83 -4.99 5.35
C VAL A 143 3.15 -4.98 3.98
N LEU A 144 1.91 -4.51 3.90
CA LEU A 144 1.17 -4.46 2.64
C LEU A 144 1.87 -3.50 1.67
N LEU A 145 2.45 -4.02 0.59
CA LEU A 145 3.17 -3.25 -0.42
C LEU A 145 2.32 -3.07 -1.67
N LEU A 146 2.06 -1.81 -2.05
CA LEU A 146 1.31 -1.43 -3.23
C LEU A 146 2.21 -0.62 -4.16
N THR A 147 2.54 -1.18 -5.32
CA THR A 147 3.49 -0.55 -6.26
C THR A 147 2.85 0.32 -7.34
N THR A 148 1.52 0.46 -7.31
CA THR A 148 0.76 1.27 -8.27
C THR A 148 -0.31 2.09 -7.55
N LEU A 149 -0.64 3.26 -8.09
CA LEU A 149 -1.72 4.09 -7.55
C LEU A 149 -3.10 3.44 -7.70
N SER A 150 -3.32 2.64 -8.73
CA SER A 150 -4.59 1.92 -8.92
C SER A 150 -4.83 0.90 -7.82
N ALA A 151 -3.79 0.14 -7.43
CA ALA A 151 -3.87 -0.79 -6.31
C ALA A 151 -4.05 -0.04 -4.98
N ALA A 152 -3.35 1.09 -4.79
CA ALA A 152 -3.52 1.95 -3.63
C ALA A 152 -4.95 2.51 -3.52
N GLN A 153 -5.53 2.98 -4.62
CA GLN A 153 -6.91 3.45 -4.65
C GLN A 153 -7.91 2.34 -4.33
N ALA A 154 -7.69 1.12 -4.85
CA ALA A 154 -8.52 -0.04 -4.54
C ALA A 154 -8.43 -0.43 -3.05
N ALA A 155 -7.22 -0.40 -2.47
CA ALA A 155 -7.00 -0.66 -1.05
C ALA A 155 -7.71 0.37 -0.17
N VAL A 156 -7.54 1.68 -0.44
CA VAL A 156 -8.20 2.75 0.30
C VAL A 156 -9.73 2.63 0.21
N ASN A 157 -10.27 2.35 -0.98
CA ASN A 157 -11.70 2.10 -1.15
C ASN A 157 -12.17 0.87 -0.34
N GLY A 158 -11.37 -0.19 -0.32
CA GLY A 158 -11.64 -1.38 0.49
C GLY A 158 -11.69 -1.07 1.99
N MET A 159 -10.75 -0.28 2.49
CA MET A 159 -10.72 0.17 3.89
C MET A 159 -11.93 1.03 4.26
N ILE A 160 -12.29 2.00 3.40
CA ILE A 160 -13.49 2.83 3.58
C ILE A 160 -14.76 1.97 3.63
N MET A 161 -14.91 1.03 2.70
CA MET A 161 -16.09 0.17 2.64
C MET A 161 -16.19 -0.76 3.84
N ARG A 162 -15.06 -1.32 4.30
CA ARG A 162 -15.03 -2.16 5.50
C ARG A 162 -15.49 -1.42 6.76
N ARG A 163 -15.20 -0.12 6.86
CA ARG A 163 -15.65 0.72 7.99
C ARG A 163 -17.14 1.07 7.94
N LYS A 164 -17.74 1.09 6.74
CA LYS A 164 -19.17 1.37 6.54
C LYS A 164 -20.04 0.15 6.73
N GLU A 165 -19.57 -1.01 6.28
CA GLU A 165 -20.36 -2.23 6.23
C GLU A 165 -19.47 -3.46 6.46
N ALA A 166 -19.97 -4.38 7.30
CA ALA A 166 -19.31 -5.65 7.56
C ALA A 166 -19.27 -6.53 6.31
N TYR A 167 -18.33 -7.48 6.27
CA TYR A 167 -18.29 -8.45 5.19
C TYR A 167 -19.50 -9.38 5.24
N SER A 168 -20.13 -9.60 4.09
CA SER A 168 -21.09 -10.68 3.88
C SER A 168 -20.42 -11.83 3.13
N ILE A 169 -20.81 -13.06 3.44
CA ILE A 169 -20.35 -14.27 2.74
C ILE A 169 -21.51 -14.82 1.93
N ARG A 170 -21.22 -15.31 0.73
CA ARG A 170 -22.20 -15.95 -0.15
C ARG A 170 -21.51 -17.09 -0.88
N SER A 171 -22.15 -18.25 -0.92
CA SER A 171 -21.68 -19.37 -1.75
C SER A 171 -21.90 -19.07 -3.24
N LEU A 172 -21.14 -19.73 -4.11
CA LEU A 172 -21.33 -19.60 -5.56
C LEU A 172 -22.71 -20.11 -5.99
N GLN A 173 -23.21 -21.18 -5.34
CA GLN A 173 -24.53 -21.75 -5.59
C GLN A 173 -25.63 -20.72 -5.32
N THR A 174 -25.58 -20.03 -4.17
CA THR A 174 -26.54 -18.98 -3.85
C THR A 174 -26.41 -17.81 -4.82
N HIS A 175 -25.20 -17.45 -5.26
CA HIS A 175 -25.03 -16.37 -6.24
C HIS A 175 -25.65 -16.71 -7.60
N HIS A 176 -25.37 -17.89 -8.15
CA HIS A 176 -25.92 -18.32 -9.43
C HIS A 176 -27.44 -18.52 -9.38
N GLY A 177 -27.97 -19.01 -8.26
CA GLY A 177 -29.42 -19.16 -8.06
C GLY A 177 -30.20 -17.84 -8.04
N MET A 178 -29.55 -16.69 -7.85
CA MET A 178 -30.19 -15.36 -7.91
C MET A 178 -30.19 -14.73 -9.31
N ALA A 179 -29.42 -15.30 -10.24
CA ALA A 179 -29.29 -14.78 -11.61
C ALA A 179 -30.32 -15.37 -12.58
N ASN A 180 -31.09 -16.37 -12.12
CA ASN A 180 -32.26 -16.93 -12.77
C ASN A 180 -33.53 -16.30 -12.19
#